data_AF-Q9U643-F1
#
_entry.id   AF-Q9U643-F1
#
_cell.length_a   1.000
_cell.length_b   1.000
_cell.length_c   1.000
_cell.angle_alpha   90.00
_cell.angle_beta   90.00
_cell.angle_gamma   90.00
#
_symmetry.space_group_name_H-M   'P 1'
#
loop_
_entity.id
_entity.type
_entity.pdbx_description
1 polymer ?
#
loop_
_entity_poly.entity_id
_entity_poly.type
_entity_poly.pdbx_seq_one_letter_code
_entity_poly.pdbx_strand_id
1 'polypeptide(L)'
;MNEGEFVYALYTAVIHSELGQGIALPPLYEITPHMFTNSEIIHKAYTAKMTQTPGRFEMKFTGTKKNKEQRVAYFGEDIGLNIHHVTWHMDFPFWWKDSYGYHLDRKGELFFWVHHQLSVRFDAERLSNYLDPVDELHWERIIHEGFAPHTSYKYGGEFPARPDNVHFEDVDGVAHVRDMVIVESRIRDAIAHGYVTDTEGHHINIRNDHGIDILGDIIESSVYSPNAQYYGALHNTAHIMLGRQGDPHGKFNMPPGVMEHFETAR
;
A
#
# COMPACT_ATOMS: atom_id res chain seq x y z
N MET A 1 -16.07 -8.01 17.24
CA MET A 1 -14.96 -7.84 16.27
C MET A 1 -15.21 -6.53 15.56
N ASN A 2 -14.16 -5.77 15.25
CA ASN A 2 -14.29 -4.58 14.41
C ASN A 2 -14.71 -5.02 12.98
N GLU A 3 -15.47 -4.19 12.28
CA GLU A 3 -16.01 -4.51 10.95
C GLU A 3 -14.92 -4.62 9.87
N GLY A 4 -13.87 -3.80 9.93
CA GLY A 4 -12.73 -3.87 9.02
C GLY A 4 -11.93 -5.15 9.24
N GLU A 5 -11.61 -5.47 10.49
CA GLU A 5 -10.98 -6.75 10.87
C GLU A 5 -11.80 -7.95 10.38
N PHE A 6 -13.12 -7.90 10.55
CA PHE A 6 -14.02 -8.98 10.13
C PHE A 6 -14.03 -9.15 8.61
N VAL A 7 -14.15 -8.06 7.84
CA VAL A 7 -14.14 -8.12 6.37
C VAL A 7 -12.80 -8.65 5.87
N TYR A 8 -11.68 -8.12 6.37
CA TYR A 8 -10.34 -8.59 5.98
C TYR A 8 -10.14 -10.08 6.27
N ALA A 9 -10.47 -10.51 7.48
CA ALA A 9 -10.33 -11.90 7.90
C ALA A 9 -11.25 -12.85 7.10
N LEU A 10 -12.48 -12.43 6.79
CA LEU A 10 -13.40 -13.25 6.01
C LEU A 10 -12.92 -13.42 4.57
N TYR A 11 -12.45 -12.35 3.93
CA TYR A 11 -11.97 -12.41 2.55
C TYR A 11 -10.74 -13.31 2.42
N THR A 12 -9.74 -13.10 3.27
CA THR A 12 -8.52 -13.93 3.28
C THR A 12 -8.82 -15.39 3.65
N ALA A 13 -9.73 -15.65 4.59
CA ALA A 13 -10.16 -17.00 4.92
C ALA A 13 -10.86 -17.71 3.75
N VAL A 14 -11.70 -17.01 2.98
CA VAL A 14 -12.35 -17.58 1.79
C VAL A 14 -11.32 -17.86 0.69
N ILE A 15 -10.36 -16.97 0.47
CA ILE A 15 -9.30 -17.13 -0.53
C ILE A 15 -8.42 -18.35 -0.22
N HIS A 16 -8.01 -18.50 1.04
CA HIS A 16 -7.00 -19.50 1.41
C HIS A 16 -7.57 -20.83 1.91
N SER A 17 -8.89 -20.96 2.10
CA SER A 17 -9.52 -22.21 2.56
C SER A 17 -10.10 -23.01 1.41
N GLU A 18 -9.93 -24.33 1.44
CA GLU A 18 -10.62 -25.25 0.51
C GLU A 18 -12.15 -25.09 0.56
N LEU A 19 -12.71 -24.68 1.71
CA LEU A 19 -14.14 -24.41 1.85
C LEU A 19 -14.62 -23.19 1.06
N GLY A 20 -13.71 -22.27 0.72
CA GLY A 20 -14.00 -21.09 -0.08
C GLY A 20 -13.89 -21.32 -1.58
N GLN A 21 -13.46 -22.52 -2.01
CA GLN A 21 -13.25 -22.82 -3.42
C GLN A 21 -14.55 -22.67 -4.22
N GLY A 22 -14.49 -21.87 -5.30
CA GLY A 22 -15.64 -21.58 -6.16
C GLY A 22 -16.56 -20.45 -5.67
N ILE A 23 -16.28 -19.85 -4.52
CA ILE A 23 -16.98 -18.65 -4.07
C ILE A 23 -16.44 -17.43 -4.81
N ALA A 24 -17.34 -16.62 -5.37
CA ALA A 24 -17.02 -15.29 -5.86
C ALA A 24 -17.26 -14.28 -4.73
N LEU A 25 -16.18 -13.70 -4.21
CA LEU A 25 -16.28 -12.62 -3.22
C LEU A 25 -16.87 -11.36 -3.88
N PRO A 26 -17.79 -10.64 -3.22
CA PRO A 26 -18.23 -9.34 -3.68
C PRO A 26 -17.06 -8.37 -3.80
N PRO A 27 -17.13 -7.36 -4.68
CA PRO A 27 -16.11 -6.34 -4.74
C PRO A 27 -16.13 -5.46 -3.48
N LEU A 28 -14.95 -5.15 -2.92
CA LEU A 28 -14.84 -4.34 -1.70
C LEU A 28 -15.42 -2.93 -1.88
N TYR A 29 -15.44 -2.36 -3.08
CA TYR A 29 -16.09 -1.07 -3.34
C TYR A 29 -17.61 -1.06 -3.12
N GLU A 30 -18.26 -2.23 -3.05
CA GLU A 30 -19.68 -2.35 -2.66
C GLU A 30 -19.85 -2.65 -1.16
N ILE A 31 -18.85 -3.27 -0.52
CA ILE A 31 -18.88 -3.64 0.90
C ILE A 31 -18.43 -2.48 1.80
N THR A 32 -17.32 -1.81 1.45
CA THR A 32 -16.72 -0.67 2.15
C THR A 32 -16.55 0.52 1.20
N PRO A 33 -17.64 1.09 0.65
CA PRO A 33 -17.58 2.12 -0.41
C PRO A 33 -16.79 3.38 -0.02
N HIS A 34 -16.68 3.69 1.28
CA HIS A 34 -15.85 4.77 1.83
C HIS A 34 -14.38 4.70 1.40
N MET A 35 -13.84 3.50 1.17
CA MET A 35 -12.45 3.32 0.75
C MET A 35 -12.24 3.59 -0.75
N PHE A 36 -13.32 3.67 -1.54
CA PHE A 36 -13.25 3.78 -3.01
C PHE A 36 -14.00 5.00 -3.56
N THR A 37 -14.64 5.78 -2.70
CA THR A 37 -15.53 6.88 -3.08
C THR A 37 -15.14 8.17 -2.37
N ASN A 38 -15.04 9.26 -3.12
CA ASN A 38 -14.74 10.57 -2.54
C ASN A 38 -15.83 11.05 -1.55
N SER A 39 -15.43 11.89 -0.60
CA SER A 39 -16.30 12.40 0.47
C SER A 39 -17.51 13.15 -0.08
N GLU A 40 -17.36 13.88 -1.20
CA GLU A 40 -18.48 14.59 -1.83
C GLU A 40 -19.62 13.63 -2.21
N ILE A 41 -19.29 12.50 -2.84
CA ILE A 41 -20.26 11.52 -3.31
C ILE A 41 -20.83 10.73 -2.12
N ILE A 42 -20.02 10.41 -1.11
CA ILE A 42 -20.50 9.83 0.15
C ILE A 42 -21.54 10.75 0.83
N HIS A 43 -21.30 12.06 0.89
CA HIS A 43 -22.25 13.02 1.46
C HIS A 43 -23.55 13.12 0.65
N LYS A 44 -23.48 13.03 -0.68
CA LYS A 44 -24.68 12.95 -1.54
C LYS A 44 -25.46 11.66 -1.26
N ALA A 45 -24.78 10.53 -1.09
CA ALA A 45 -25.40 9.25 -0.74
C ALA A 45 -26.07 9.29 0.65
N TYR A 46 -25.43 9.94 1.64
CA TYR A 46 -26.05 10.19 2.94
C TYR A 46 -27.31 11.05 2.83
N THR A 47 -27.26 12.13 2.04
CA THR A 47 -28.42 12.98 1.77
C THR A 47 -29.56 12.21 1.12
N ALA A 48 -29.26 11.36 0.13
CA ALA A 48 -30.23 10.48 -0.51
C ALA A 48 -30.90 9.53 0.50
N LYS A 49 -30.12 8.95 1.42
CA LYS A 49 -30.64 8.09 2.47
C LYS A 49 -31.52 8.85 3.47
N MET A 50 -31.12 10.06 3.88
CA MET A 50 -31.87 10.91 4.81
C MET A 50 -33.18 11.44 4.21
N THR A 51 -33.24 11.66 2.90
CA THR A 51 -34.43 12.12 2.17
C THR A 51 -35.24 10.98 1.56
N GLN A 52 -34.80 9.73 1.74
CA GLN A 52 -35.39 8.53 1.16
C GLN A 52 -35.61 8.63 -0.37
N THR A 53 -34.76 9.39 -1.05
CA THR A 53 -34.85 9.63 -2.50
C THR A 53 -33.70 8.91 -3.18
N PRO A 54 -33.95 7.86 -3.99
CA PRO A 54 -32.92 7.20 -4.77
C PRO A 54 -32.20 8.19 -5.68
N GLY A 55 -30.89 8.05 -5.79
CA GLY A 55 -30.06 8.93 -6.61
C GLY A 55 -28.92 8.17 -7.26
N ARG A 56 -28.48 8.66 -8.42
CA ARG A 56 -27.24 8.25 -9.08
C ARG A 56 -26.34 9.46 -9.14
N PHE A 57 -25.12 9.33 -8.61
CA PHE A 57 -24.18 10.42 -8.49
C PHE A 57 -22.96 10.15 -9.38
N GLU A 58 -22.53 11.17 -10.10
CA GLU A 58 -21.33 11.12 -10.93
C GLU A 58 -20.13 11.53 -10.09
N MET A 59 -19.19 10.61 -9.91
CA MET A 59 -17.92 10.87 -9.23
C MET A 59 -16.93 11.52 -10.20
N LYS A 60 -16.21 12.53 -9.72
CA LYS A 60 -15.11 13.17 -10.44
C LYS A 60 -13.80 12.91 -9.69
N PHE A 61 -12.72 12.80 -10.44
CA PHE A 61 -11.39 12.58 -9.89
C PHE A 61 -10.94 13.73 -8.99
N THR A 62 -10.05 13.42 -8.05
CA THR A 62 -9.54 14.40 -7.08
C THR A 62 -8.67 15.48 -7.73
N GLY A 63 -8.42 16.57 -6.99
CA GLY A 63 -7.58 17.67 -7.44
C GLY A 63 -8.24 18.63 -8.44
N THR A 64 -7.40 19.43 -9.10
CA THR A 64 -7.86 20.42 -10.10
C THR A 64 -6.98 20.36 -11.34
N LYS A 65 -7.47 20.90 -12.47
CA LYS A 65 -6.73 20.92 -13.75
C LYS A 65 -5.39 21.66 -13.68
N LYS A 66 -5.14 22.45 -12.63
CA LYS A 66 -3.86 23.10 -12.38
C LYS A 66 -2.80 22.13 -11.87
N ASN A 67 -3.21 21.09 -11.14
CA ASN A 67 -2.32 19.99 -10.76
C ASN A 67 -2.15 19.07 -11.98
N LYS A 68 -0.90 18.91 -12.44
CA LYS A 68 -0.59 18.03 -13.57
C LYS A 68 -0.84 16.57 -13.24
N GLU A 69 -0.67 16.17 -11.98
CA GLU A 69 -0.88 14.80 -11.52
C GLU A 69 -2.34 14.35 -11.65
N GLN A 70 -3.29 15.29 -11.64
CA GLN A 70 -4.70 14.98 -11.93
C GLN A 70 -4.88 14.30 -13.30
N ARG A 71 -3.99 14.55 -14.28
CA ARG A 71 -4.12 13.95 -15.61
C ARG A 71 -4.07 12.43 -15.58
N VAL A 72 -3.36 11.84 -14.62
CA VAL A 72 -3.24 10.40 -14.43
C VAL A 72 -4.04 9.88 -13.24
N ALA A 73 -4.90 10.73 -12.63
CA ALA A 73 -5.75 10.31 -11.52
C ALA A 73 -6.66 9.13 -11.89
N TYR A 74 -7.08 9.01 -13.16
CA TYR A 74 -7.86 7.87 -13.63
C TYR A 74 -7.16 6.52 -13.48
N PHE A 75 -5.84 6.49 -13.32
CA PHE A 75 -5.10 5.26 -13.05
C PHE A 75 -5.20 4.89 -11.56
N GLY A 76 -4.69 5.74 -10.68
CA GLY A 76 -4.66 5.48 -9.23
C GLY A 76 -6.02 5.57 -8.52
N GLU A 77 -7.01 6.23 -9.12
CA GLU A 77 -8.39 6.30 -8.61
C GLU A 77 -9.33 5.29 -9.26
N ASP A 78 -8.84 4.45 -10.18
CA ASP A 78 -9.66 3.38 -10.73
C ASP A 78 -9.99 2.36 -9.63
N ILE A 79 -11.29 2.07 -9.48
CA ILE A 79 -11.76 1.11 -8.48
C ILE A 79 -11.28 -0.31 -8.80
N GLY A 80 -11.09 -0.66 -10.07
CA GLY A 80 -10.58 -1.96 -10.49
C GLY A 80 -9.11 -2.14 -10.16
N LEU A 81 -8.28 -1.10 -10.35
CA LEU A 81 -6.87 -1.12 -9.98
C LEU A 81 -6.69 -1.25 -8.46
N ASN A 82 -7.47 -0.50 -7.68
CA ASN A 82 -7.44 -0.61 -6.23
C ASN A 82 -7.88 -2.00 -5.74
N ILE A 83 -8.89 -2.60 -6.38
CA ILE A 83 -9.28 -4.00 -6.11
C ILE A 83 -8.15 -4.97 -6.49
N HIS A 84 -7.50 -4.79 -7.64
CA HIS A 84 -6.37 -5.62 -8.04
C HIS A 84 -5.25 -5.61 -6.99
N HIS A 85 -4.92 -4.43 -6.47
CA HIS A 85 -3.86 -4.26 -5.48
C HIS A 85 -4.20 -4.93 -4.15
N VAL A 86 -5.38 -4.65 -3.56
CA VAL A 86 -5.78 -5.29 -2.31
C VAL A 86 -5.96 -6.81 -2.46
N THR A 87 -6.51 -7.29 -3.58
CA THR A 87 -6.65 -8.73 -3.81
C THR A 87 -5.29 -9.41 -3.93
N TRP A 88 -4.30 -8.79 -4.58
CA TRP A 88 -2.94 -9.34 -4.63
C TRP A 88 -2.35 -9.52 -3.23
N HIS A 89 -2.52 -8.53 -2.34
CA HIS A 89 -2.08 -8.65 -0.94
C HIS A 89 -2.94 -9.60 -0.09
N MET A 90 -4.16 -9.93 -0.52
CA MET A 90 -4.97 -10.98 0.10
C MET A 90 -4.58 -12.37 -0.39
N ASP A 91 -4.11 -12.52 -1.64
CA ASP A 91 -3.59 -13.78 -2.19
C ASP A 91 -2.18 -14.08 -1.69
N PHE A 92 -1.37 -13.04 -1.47
CA PHE A 92 0.02 -13.12 -1.03
C PHE A 92 0.29 -12.28 0.23
N PRO A 93 -0.36 -12.57 1.37
CA PRO A 93 -0.23 -11.74 2.55
C PRO A 93 1.16 -11.84 3.18
N PHE A 94 1.76 -10.70 3.53
CA PHE A 94 3.07 -10.63 4.20
C PHE A 94 3.11 -11.39 5.53
N TRP A 95 1.98 -11.56 6.22
CA TRP A 95 1.87 -12.27 7.49
C TRP A 95 1.69 -13.79 7.37
N TRP A 96 1.64 -14.32 6.13
CA TRP A 96 1.39 -15.74 5.89
C TRP A 96 2.44 -16.64 6.52
N LYS A 97 2.00 -17.77 7.08
CA LYS A 97 2.86 -18.82 7.62
C LYS A 97 2.47 -20.15 7.01
N ASP A 98 3.46 -20.95 6.62
CA ASP A 98 3.20 -22.28 6.04
C ASP A 98 2.45 -23.20 7.01
N SER A 99 2.54 -22.93 8.32
CA SER A 99 1.74 -23.61 9.35
C SER A 99 0.23 -23.45 9.17
N TYR A 100 -0.24 -22.50 8.35
CA TYR A 100 -1.66 -22.33 8.02
C TYR A 100 -2.17 -23.35 6.99
N GLY A 101 -1.29 -24.10 6.34
CA GLY A 101 -1.67 -25.28 5.56
C GLY A 101 -0.82 -25.53 4.32
N TYR A 102 -0.23 -24.49 3.73
CA TYR A 102 0.58 -24.60 2.52
C TYR A 102 1.54 -23.42 2.34
N HIS A 103 2.50 -23.60 1.44
CA HIS A 103 3.51 -22.61 1.08
C HIS A 103 3.05 -21.77 -0.12
N LEU A 104 3.31 -20.45 -0.08
CA LEU A 104 3.06 -19.55 -1.19
C LEU A 104 4.31 -19.47 -2.09
N ASP A 105 4.29 -20.24 -3.17
CA ASP A 105 5.43 -20.36 -4.09
C ASP A 105 5.83 -19.01 -4.71
N ARG A 106 7.12 -18.69 -4.65
CA ARG A 106 7.74 -17.48 -5.24
C ARG A 106 7.09 -16.17 -4.81
N LYS A 107 6.52 -16.11 -3.60
CA LYS A 107 5.79 -14.95 -3.08
C LYS A 107 6.63 -13.67 -3.13
N GLY A 108 7.89 -13.72 -2.70
CA GLY A 108 8.77 -12.55 -2.68
C GLY A 108 9.14 -12.08 -4.09
N GLU A 109 9.32 -12.99 -5.04
CA GLU A 109 9.56 -12.62 -6.44
C GLU A 109 8.31 -12.01 -7.07
N LEU A 110 7.13 -12.58 -6.79
CA LEU A 110 5.85 -12.04 -7.23
C LEU A 110 5.58 -10.65 -6.64
N PHE A 111 5.99 -10.41 -5.39
CA PHE A 111 5.95 -9.09 -4.76
C PHE A 111 6.74 -8.07 -5.56
N PHE A 112 8.00 -8.36 -5.88
CA PHE A 112 8.81 -7.50 -6.75
C PHE A 112 8.12 -7.28 -8.10
N TRP A 113 7.66 -8.36 -8.73
CA TRP A 113 7.14 -8.32 -10.09
C TRP A 113 5.85 -7.49 -10.19
N VAL A 114 4.88 -7.68 -9.29
CA VAL A 114 3.61 -6.93 -9.35
C VAL A 114 3.84 -5.43 -9.15
N HIS A 115 4.68 -5.05 -8.18
CA HIS A 115 4.96 -3.64 -7.89
C HIS A 115 5.76 -3.01 -9.03
N HIS A 116 6.73 -3.74 -9.60
CA HIS A 116 7.45 -3.29 -10.78
C HIS A 116 6.51 -3.07 -11.97
N GLN A 117 5.59 -4.00 -12.25
CA GLN A 117 4.62 -3.86 -13.34
C GLN A 117 3.65 -2.69 -13.10
N LEU A 118 3.23 -2.45 -11.86
CA LEU A 118 2.41 -1.29 -11.50
C LEU A 118 3.16 0.02 -11.74
N SER A 119 4.42 0.14 -11.32
CA SER A 119 5.25 1.33 -11.58
C SER A 119 5.45 1.59 -13.06
N VAL A 120 5.82 0.55 -13.84
CA VAL A 120 6.01 0.68 -15.29
C VAL A 120 4.71 1.04 -16.00
N ARG A 121 3.58 0.47 -15.57
CA ARG A 121 2.28 0.81 -16.13
C ARG A 121 1.91 2.25 -15.82
N PHE A 122 2.17 2.73 -14.60
CA PHE A 122 1.92 4.11 -14.24
C PHE A 122 2.75 5.08 -15.09
N ASP A 123 4.04 4.80 -15.28
CA ASP A 123 4.90 5.60 -16.16
C ASP A 123 4.41 5.63 -17.62
N ALA A 124 3.81 4.56 -18.11
CA ALA A 124 3.19 4.54 -19.44
C ALA A 124 1.96 5.49 -19.52
N GLU A 125 1.15 5.57 -18.47
CA GLU A 125 0.04 6.53 -18.38
C GLU A 125 0.58 7.97 -18.27
N ARG A 126 1.66 8.19 -17.52
CA ARG A 126 2.36 9.49 -17.42
C ARG A 126 2.87 9.96 -18.78
N LEU A 127 3.55 9.08 -19.51
CA LEU A 127 4.04 9.34 -20.87
C LEU A 127 2.88 9.71 -21.82
N SER A 128 1.76 8.99 -21.72
CA SER A 128 0.55 9.25 -22.52
C SER A 128 -0.08 10.62 -22.22
N ASN A 129 0.20 11.20 -21.04
CA ASN A 129 -0.31 12.48 -20.57
C ASN A 129 0.74 13.61 -20.56
N TYR A 130 1.86 13.42 -21.28
CA TYR A 130 2.97 14.37 -21.38
C TYR A 130 3.56 14.74 -20.01
N LEU A 131 3.71 13.75 -19.15
CA LEU A 131 4.40 13.85 -17.86
C LEU A 131 5.71 13.06 -17.94
N ASP A 132 6.72 13.54 -17.23
CA ASP A 132 7.97 12.80 -17.04
C ASP A 132 7.70 11.56 -16.18
N PRO A 133 8.52 10.49 -16.30
CA PRO A 133 8.47 9.35 -15.39
C PRO A 133 8.56 9.78 -13.92
N VAL A 134 8.05 8.94 -13.01
CA VAL A 134 8.16 9.22 -11.57
C VAL A 134 9.61 9.28 -11.13
N ASP A 135 9.92 10.18 -10.19
CA ASP A 135 11.21 10.18 -9.50
C ASP A 135 11.20 9.14 -8.37
N GLU A 136 12.37 8.62 -8.02
CA GLU A 136 12.48 7.66 -6.93
C GLU A 136 12.38 8.36 -5.57
N LEU A 137 11.77 7.67 -4.60
CA LEU A 137 11.66 8.19 -3.24
C LEU A 137 13.03 8.12 -2.56
N HIS A 138 13.45 9.23 -1.95
CA HIS A 138 14.65 9.28 -1.11
C HIS A 138 14.31 9.83 0.28
N TRP A 139 14.70 9.12 1.33
CA TRP A 139 14.44 9.48 2.73
C TRP A 139 14.96 10.86 3.13
N GLU A 140 16.08 11.29 2.54
CA GLU A 140 16.74 12.56 2.88
C GLU A 140 16.41 13.70 1.92
N ARG A 141 15.54 13.48 0.91
CA ARG A 141 15.11 14.51 -0.04
C ARG A 141 13.67 14.93 0.22
N ILE A 142 13.26 16.01 -0.45
CA ILE A 142 11.87 16.46 -0.43
C ILE A 142 10.98 15.55 -1.27
N ILE A 143 9.79 15.30 -0.76
CA ILE A 143 8.67 14.74 -1.51
C ILE A 143 8.02 15.90 -2.25
N HIS A 144 8.25 15.99 -3.56
CA HIS A 144 7.79 17.11 -4.37
C HIS A 144 6.26 17.17 -4.46
N GLU A 145 5.63 16.04 -4.80
CA GLU A 145 4.20 15.95 -5.02
C GLU A 145 3.46 15.56 -3.72
N GLY A 146 2.66 16.51 -3.23
CA GLY A 146 1.70 16.31 -2.16
C GLY A 146 0.42 15.64 -2.67
N PHE A 147 -0.50 15.36 -1.76
CA PHE A 147 -1.75 14.72 -2.11
C PHE A 147 -2.87 15.07 -1.12
N ALA A 148 -4.04 15.42 -1.66
CA ALA A 148 -5.25 15.69 -0.89
C ALA A 148 -6.32 14.63 -1.26
N PRO A 149 -6.58 13.63 -0.40
CA PRO A 149 -7.42 12.50 -0.76
C PRO A 149 -8.87 12.84 -1.07
N HIS A 150 -9.44 13.84 -0.39
CA HIS A 150 -10.88 14.16 -0.44
C HIS A 150 -11.77 12.92 -0.25
N THR A 151 -11.32 11.98 0.57
CA THR A 151 -12.00 10.74 0.96
C THR A 151 -12.12 10.68 2.47
N SER A 152 -13.05 9.88 2.98
CA SER A 152 -13.27 9.76 4.42
C SER A 152 -13.52 8.31 4.81
N TYR A 153 -13.01 7.94 5.98
CA TYR A 153 -13.40 6.70 6.63
C TYR A 153 -14.89 6.73 6.98
N LYS A 154 -15.51 5.55 7.01
CA LYS A 154 -16.86 5.43 7.57
C LYS A 154 -16.91 5.91 9.03
N TYR A 155 -15.89 5.52 9.79
CA TYR A 155 -15.63 5.94 11.16
C TYR A 155 -14.13 6.24 11.27
N GLY A 156 -13.75 7.45 11.69
CA GLY A 156 -12.34 7.88 11.77
C GLY A 156 -12.07 9.29 11.25
N GLY A 157 -12.98 9.83 10.43
CA GLY A 157 -12.86 11.16 9.85
C GLY A 157 -12.32 11.14 8.43
N GLU A 158 -11.85 12.30 7.97
CA GLU A 158 -11.28 12.48 6.63
C GLU A 158 -9.84 11.96 6.58
N PHE A 159 -9.42 11.40 5.46
CA PHE A 159 -8.02 11.01 5.28
C PHE A 159 -7.10 12.24 5.33
N PRO A 160 -5.94 12.16 5.97
CA PRO A 160 -5.00 13.27 6.05
C PRO A 160 -4.46 13.64 4.66
N ALA A 161 -4.29 14.94 4.43
CA ALA A 161 -3.60 15.46 3.25
C ALA A 161 -2.10 15.64 3.54
N ARG A 162 -1.27 15.44 2.52
CA ARG A 162 0.18 15.74 2.56
C ARG A 162 0.45 16.97 1.71
N PRO A 163 1.09 18.03 2.24
CA PRO A 163 1.50 19.19 1.45
C PRO A 163 2.58 18.84 0.41
N ASP A 164 2.71 19.68 -0.62
CA ASP A 164 3.81 19.61 -1.58
C ASP A 164 5.15 20.01 -0.93
N ASN A 165 6.26 19.48 -1.46
CA ASN A 165 7.64 19.84 -1.10
C ASN A 165 7.96 19.72 0.40
N VAL A 166 7.56 18.60 1.02
CA VAL A 166 7.85 18.29 2.43
C VAL A 166 9.03 17.33 2.55
N HIS A 167 9.84 17.48 3.58
CA HIS A 167 10.81 16.45 3.96
C HIS A 167 10.11 15.36 4.78
N PHE A 168 10.68 14.16 4.80
CA PHE A 168 10.26 13.17 5.78
C PHE A 168 10.59 13.65 7.19
N GLU A 169 9.60 13.55 8.07
CA GLU A 169 9.73 13.67 9.51
C GLU A 169 9.68 12.28 10.16
N ASP A 170 10.33 12.15 11.31
CA ASP A 170 10.23 10.96 12.15
C ASP A 170 8.77 10.75 12.58
N VAL A 171 8.30 9.50 12.58
CA VAL A 171 6.92 9.18 12.94
C VAL A 171 6.90 8.46 14.29
N ASP A 172 6.28 9.09 15.28
CA ASP A 172 6.27 8.62 16.66
C ASP A 172 5.60 7.24 16.76
N GLY A 173 6.30 6.28 17.37
CA GLY A 173 5.83 4.90 17.52
C GLY A 173 5.91 4.04 16.25
N VAL A 174 6.47 4.57 15.15
CA VAL A 174 6.65 3.84 13.88
C VAL A 174 8.14 3.67 13.58
N ALA A 175 8.83 4.73 13.16
CA ALA A 175 10.25 4.70 12.84
C ALA A 175 10.84 6.11 12.73
N HIS A 176 12.15 6.22 12.94
CA HIS A 176 12.89 7.41 12.53
C HIS A 176 13.29 7.32 11.06
N VAL A 177 13.41 8.46 10.37
CA VAL A 177 13.91 8.53 8.99
C VAL A 177 15.28 7.87 8.87
N ARG A 178 16.13 8.04 9.88
CA ARG A 178 17.44 7.39 9.97
C ARG A 178 17.33 5.86 9.96
N ASP A 179 16.31 5.29 10.60
CA ASP A 179 16.13 3.84 10.65
C ASP A 179 15.83 3.29 9.25
N MET A 180 15.04 4.02 8.46
CA MET A 180 14.73 3.68 7.07
C MET A 180 15.99 3.66 6.19
N VAL A 181 16.85 4.69 6.34
CA VAL A 181 18.14 4.76 5.63
C VAL A 181 19.05 3.58 6.00
N ILE A 182 19.11 3.22 7.29
CA ILE A 182 19.92 2.09 7.77
C ILE A 182 19.40 0.77 7.19
N VAL A 183 18.09 0.55 7.23
CA VAL A 183 17.47 -0.67 6.69
C VAL A 183 17.71 -0.80 5.19
N GLU A 184 17.53 0.29 4.44
CA GLU A 184 17.83 0.33 3.00
C GLU A 184 19.30 -0.03 2.74
N SER A 185 20.25 0.54 3.52
CA SER A 185 21.67 0.23 3.40
C SER A 185 21.96 -1.25 3.63
N ARG A 186 21.35 -1.88 4.65
CA ARG A 186 21.55 -3.32 4.94
C ARG A 186 21.11 -4.21 3.78
N ILE A 187 19.98 -3.86 3.15
CA ILE A 187 19.46 -4.58 1.98
C ILE A 187 20.39 -4.37 0.77
N ARG A 188 20.82 -3.13 0.50
CA ARG A 188 21.80 -2.84 -0.57
C ARG A 188 23.12 -3.58 -0.36
N ASP A 189 23.60 -3.66 0.88
CA ASP A 189 24.80 -4.41 1.23
C ASP A 189 24.62 -5.92 0.97
N ALA A 190 23.48 -6.51 1.35
CA ALA A 190 23.20 -7.92 1.06
C ALA A 190 23.20 -8.22 -0.44
N ILE A 191 22.58 -7.34 -1.25
CA ILE A 191 22.60 -7.42 -2.71
C ILE A 191 24.04 -7.35 -3.25
N ALA A 192 24.84 -6.39 -2.76
CA ALA A 192 26.23 -6.21 -3.20
C ALA A 192 27.11 -7.43 -2.83
N HIS A 193 26.98 -7.94 -1.61
CA HIS A 193 27.68 -9.13 -1.15
C HIS A 193 27.26 -10.40 -1.92
N GLY A 194 26.00 -10.47 -2.35
CA GLY A 194 25.44 -11.65 -3.02
C GLY A 194 24.94 -12.71 -2.03
N TYR A 195 24.73 -12.35 -0.76
CA TYR A 195 24.11 -13.21 0.24
C TYR A 195 23.32 -12.37 1.26
N VAL A 196 22.31 -12.98 1.86
CA VAL A 196 21.65 -12.46 3.08
C VAL A 196 22.14 -13.24 4.30
N THR A 197 22.05 -12.63 5.48
CA THR A 197 22.49 -13.26 6.74
C THR A 197 21.27 -13.64 7.58
N ASP A 198 21.14 -14.92 7.91
CA ASP A 198 20.05 -15.40 8.78
C ASP A 198 20.27 -14.99 10.26
N THR A 199 19.35 -15.38 11.15
CA THR A 199 19.45 -15.09 12.59
C THR A 199 20.61 -15.78 13.30
N GLU A 200 21.17 -16.85 12.73
CA GLU A 200 22.29 -17.62 13.27
C GLU A 200 23.65 -17.12 12.75
N GLY A 201 23.63 -16.22 11.78
CA GLY A 201 24.82 -15.65 11.14
C GLY A 201 25.27 -16.40 9.89
N HIS A 202 24.52 -17.39 9.41
CA HIS A 202 24.84 -18.09 8.17
C HIS A 202 24.51 -17.22 6.95
N HIS A 203 25.30 -17.41 5.90
CA HIS A 203 25.12 -16.70 4.63
C HIS A 203 24.25 -17.54 3.70
N ILE A 204 23.08 -17.00 3.35
CA ILE A 204 22.18 -17.56 2.35
C ILE A 204 22.51 -16.90 1.02
N ASN A 205 23.05 -17.68 0.08
CA ASN A 205 23.43 -17.20 -1.25
C ASN A 205 22.19 -16.72 -2.03
N ILE A 206 22.26 -15.51 -2.60
CA ILE A 206 21.23 -14.94 -3.47
C ILE A 206 21.71 -14.73 -4.92
N ARG A 207 22.93 -15.18 -5.27
CA ARG A 207 23.42 -15.22 -6.66
C ARG A 207 22.96 -16.52 -7.35
N ASN A 208 21.66 -16.74 -7.35
CA ASN A 208 20.99 -17.89 -7.96
C ASN A 208 19.54 -17.51 -8.32
N ASP A 209 18.81 -18.45 -8.91
CA ASP A 209 17.45 -18.22 -9.42
C ASP A 209 16.41 -17.94 -8.32
N HIS A 210 16.71 -18.24 -7.04
CA HIS A 210 15.84 -17.97 -5.88
C HIS A 210 16.21 -16.68 -5.14
N GLY A 211 17.28 -16.00 -5.54
CA GLY A 211 17.77 -14.81 -4.84
C GLY A 211 16.76 -13.67 -4.81
N ILE A 212 16.03 -13.47 -5.90
CA ILE A 212 15.00 -12.42 -5.99
C ILE A 212 13.82 -12.68 -5.05
N ASP A 213 13.48 -13.94 -4.82
CA ASP A 213 12.40 -14.33 -3.91
C ASP A 213 12.77 -13.98 -2.47
N ILE A 214 13.98 -14.36 -2.06
CA ILE A 214 14.53 -14.02 -0.74
C ILE A 214 14.65 -12.49 -0.56
N LEU A 215 15.05 -11.77 -1.61
CA LEU A 215 15.09 -10.30 -1.57
C LEU A 215 13.70 -9.69 -1.36
N GLY A 216 12.68 -10.21 -2.06
CA GLY A 216 11.30 -9.80 -1.84
C GLY A 216 10.85 -10.02 -0.40
N ASP A 217 11.20 -11.17 0.18
CA ASP A 217 10.84 -11.51 1.56
C ASP A 217 11.49 -10.61 2.61
N ILE A 218 12.72 -10.12 2.40
CA ILE A 218 13.36 -9.18 3.33
C ILE A 218 12.96 -7.71 3.07
N ILE A 219 12.54 -7.36 1.86
CA ILE A 219 12.16 -5.97 1.49
C ILE A 219 10.73 -5.65 1.91
N GLU A 220 9.79 -6.59 1.70
CA GLU A 220 8.37 -6.40 2.01
C GLU A 220 8.15 -5.93 3.48
N SER A 221 8.69 -6.55 4.53
CA SER A 221 9.17 -7.91 4.67
C SER A 221 8.01 -8.85 5.02
N SER A 222 8.16 -10.12 4.70
CA SER A 222 7.19 -11.16 5.00
C SER A 222 7.66 -12.03 6.17
N VAL A 223 6.80 -12.92 6.67
CA VAL A 223 7.21 -13.92 7.67
C VAL A 223 8.25 -14.91 7.11
N TYR A 224 8.42 -15.00 5.79
CA TYR A 224 9.50 -15.78 5.17
C TYR A 224 10.87 -15.11 5.27
N SER A 225 10.95 -13.85 5.72
CA SER A 225 12.23 -13.16 5.95
C SER A 225 13.12 -13.97 6.89
N PRO A 226 14.34 -14.37 6.47
CA PRO A 226 15.24 -15.16 7.30
C PRO A 226 15.80 -14.39 8.50
N ASN A 227 15.69 -13.05 8.49
CA ASN A 227 16.18 -12.21 9.59
C ASN A 227 15.47 -10.84 9.62
N ALA A 228 14.17 -10.84 9.94
CA ALA A 228 13.39 -9.60 10.06
C ALA A 228 13.94 -8.63 11.12
N GLN A 229 14.63 -9.12 12.15
CA GLN A 229 15.25 -8.26 13.16
C GLN A 229 16.38 -7.40 12.56
N TYR A 230 17.13 -7.95 11.60
CA TYR A 230 18.21 -7.23 10.93
C TYR A 230 17.73 -6.44 9.71
N TYR A 231 16.90 -7.04 8.86
CA TYR A 231 16.45 -6.39 7.61
C TYR A 231 15.16 -5.55 7.77
N GLY A 232 14.50 -5.59 8.92
CA GLY A 232 13.30 -4.78 9.18
C GLY A 232 12.14 -5.15 8.24
N ALA A 233 11.29 -4.16 7.95
CA ALA A 233 10.16 -4.25 7.03
C ALA A 233 10.11 -2.99 6.15
N LEU A 234 11.14 -2.80 5.31
CA LEU A 234 11.39 -1.54 4.60
C LEU A 234 10.13 -1.01 3.90
N HIS A 235 9.49 -1.83 3.07
CA HIS A 235 8.32 -1.43 2.29
C HIS A 235 7.10 -1.16 3.18
N ASN A 236 6.74 -2.10 4.06
CA ASN A 236 5.56 -1.94 4.93
C ASN A 236 5.70 -0.75 5.89
N THR A 237 6.90 -0.52 6.44
CA THR A 237 7.18 0.66 7.25
C THR A 237 7.18 1.94 6.41
N ALA A 238 7.67 1.90 5.16
CA ALA A 238 7.63 3.03 4.24
C ALA A 238 6.19 3.51 3.96
N HIS A 239 5.25 2.58 3.77
CA HIS A 239 3.83 2.90 3.62
C HIS A 239 3.29 3.72 4.80
N ILE A 240 3.62 3.30 6.03
CA ILE A 240 3.21 4.02 7.25
C ILE A 240 3.93 5.36 7.36
N MET A 241 5.25 5.39 7.14
CA MET A 241 6.06 6.61 7.18
C MET A 241 5.50 7.67 6.23
N LEU A 242 5.15 7.30 4.99
CA LEU A 242 4.60 8.21 4.00
C LEU A 242 3.14 8.60 4.29
N GLY A 243 2.33 7.65 4.78
CA GLY A 243 0.93 7.88 5.15
C GLY A 243 0.75 8.83 6.32
N ARG A 244 1.71 8.86 7.25
CA ARG A 244 1.66 9.68 8.47
C ARG A 244 2.27 11.06 8.35
N GLN A 245 2.86 11.46 7.22
CA GLN A 245 3.45 12.80 7.06
C GLN A 245 2.45 13.97 7.19
N GLY A 246 1.13 13.71 7.19
CA GLY A 246 0.13 14.73 7.54
C GLY A 246 -0.01 15.01 9.05
N ASP A 247 0.39 14.06 9.91
CA ASP A 247 0.40 14.19 11.38
C ASP A 247 1.42 13.21 12.01
N PRO A 248 2.74 13.38 11.74
CA PRO A 248 3.76 12.38 12.08
C PRO A 248 3.93 12.14 13.58
N HIS A 249 3.58 13.13 14.41
CA HIS A 249 3.67 13.05 15.87
C HIS A 249 2.29 12.86 16.55
N GLY A 250 1.23 12.56 15.79
CA GLY A 250 -0.12 12.34 16.32
C GLY A 250 -0.69 13.54 17.09
N LYS A 251 -0.20 14.75 16.81
CA LYS A 251 -0.58 15.98 17.52
C LYS A 251 -2.02 16.38 17.21
N PHE A 252 -2.46 16.09 15.99
CA PHE A 252 -3.79 16.45 15.50
C PHE A 252 -4.78 15.29 15.57
N ASN A 253 -4.33 14.11 16.02
CA ASN A 253 -5.12 12.90 16.13
C ASN A 253 -5.82 12.54 14.80
N MET A 254 -5.08 12.72 13.68
CA MET A 254 -5.58 12.35 12.36
C MET A 254 -5.60 10.82 12.19
N PRO A 255 -6.58 10.28 11.44
CA PRO A 255 -6.59 8.86 11.12
C PRO A 255 -5.42 8.51 10.16
N PRO A 256 -5.16 7.20 9.94
CA PRO A 256 -4.16 6.75 8.99
C PRO A 256 -4.33 7.34 7.57
N GLY A 257 -3.22 7.53 6.86
CA GLY A 257 -3.21 8.02 5.48
C GLY A 257 -3.66 6.97 4.46
N VAL A 258 -3.86 7.38 3.20
CA VAL A 258 -4.26 6.46 2.12
C VAL A 258 -3.21 5.39 1.84
N MET A 259 -1.93 5.65 2.14
CA MET A 259 -0.84 4.69 2.00
C MET A 259 -0.91 3.53 3.01
N GLU A 260 -1.73 3.63 4.05
CA GLU A 260 -1.82 2.61 5.10
C GLU A 260 -2.89 1.55 4.83
N HIS A 261 -3.54 1.59 3.65
CA HIS A 261 -4.51 0.58 3.20
C HIS A 261 -4.27 0.22 1.74
N PHE A 262 -4.29 -1.07 1.41
CA PHE A 262 -4.11 -1.52 0.02
C PHE A 262 -5.25 -1.06 -0.90
N GLU A 263 -6.45 -0.84 -0.35
CA GLU A 263 -7.62 -0.32 -1.06
C GLU A 263 -7.43 1.12 -1.56
N THR A 264 -6.46 1.87 -1.00
CA THR A 264 -6.30 3.31 -1.26
C THR A 264 -4.88 3.76 -1.58
N ALA A 265 -3.88 2.90 -1.38
CA ALA A 265 -2.48 3.24 -1.56
C ALA A 265 -2.19 3.61 -3.03
N ARG A 266 -1.67 4.84 -3.23
CA ARG A 266 -1.31 5.42 -4.52
C ARG A 266 -0.36 6.60 -4.36
#